data_AF-A0A9P9JSA2-F1
#
_entry.id   AF-A0A9P9JSA2-F1
#
_cell.length_a   1.000
_cell.length_b   1.000
_cell.length_c   1.000
_cell.angle_alpha   90.00
_cell.angle_beta   90.00
_cell.angle_gamma   90.00
#
_symmetry.space_group_name_H-M   'P 1'
#
loop_
_entity.id
_entity.type
_entity.pdbx_description
1 polymer ?
#
loop_
_entity_poly.entity_id
_entity_poly.type
_entity_poly.pdbx_seq_one_letter_code
_entity_poly.pdbx_strand_id
1 'polypeptide(L)'
;MPDDKITLEAAHRRFKEPLPKLTAIKCSIIAYALRVFIVVSNYGLSLKEKIITPANGPTLTKGYACRPKLPIRIFFPKSFDKNSQTKLPTMLTIHGGGFVMGDPRDDDHFNYTFANMHSVLVVALNYSKAPHVHFPTPIYDLEALVLAVLSDSSLPIDQDRIAIMGSSAGGNLALSVSQLPSMCGSGDGVRRIKTAVPMYPVVDMSVSREYKMQTRQWKPQLGGFRAKTMDMLFALSPVFEAAYSLPGQDHHDPLLNPVYADKDRLPPHMFFLACELDMLAGESWRMICGLTDRDIGDETVGREAPGPKGELILDDERYSFEMKTKEGSYKWLLIPDQIHAYDKYENLEKLHGDKECSRDAELKLIEAQKVIGKWLFDEPFA
;
A
#
# COMPACT_ATOMS: atom_id res chain seq x y z
N MET A 1 7.99 28.53 -14.99
CA MET A 1 8.16 27.94 -16.34
C MET A 1 9.30 28.67 -17.05
N PRO A 2 10.09 27.99 -17.90
CA PRO A 2 9.95 26.58 -18.24
C PRO A 2 11.20 25.83 -17.76
N ASP A 3 11.08 25.02 -16.70
CA ASP A 3 11.86 23.80 -16.77
C ASP A 3 10.93 22.90 -17.58
N ASP A 4 11.28 22.68 -18.85
CA ASP A 4 10.47 21.94 -19.81
C ASP A 4 9.82 20.72 -19.14
N LYS A 5 8.55 20.45 -19.48
CA LYS A 5 7.86 19.25 -19.00
C LYS A 5 8.82 18.06 -19.14
N ILE A 6 9.19 17.47 -18.01
CA ILE A 6 10.13 16.35 -18.00
C ILE A 6 9.38 15.21 -18.71
N THR A 7 9.97 14.62 -19.74
CA THR A 7 9.41 13.43 -20.37
C THR A 7 9.68 12.22 -19.49
N LEU A 8 8.82 11.19 -19.56
CA LEU A 8 9.03 9.95 -18.78
C LEU A 8 10.41 9.34 -19.06
N GLU A 9 10.85 9.33 -20.32
CA GLU A 9 12.19 8.84 -20.70
C GLU A 9 13.31 9.67 -20.05
N ALA A 10 13.19 11.00 -20.05
CA ALA A 10 14.17 11.87 -19.38
C ALA A 10 14.16 11.67 -17.86
N ALA A 11 13.00 11.41 -17.26
CA ALA A 11 12.86 11.11 -15.84
C ALA A 11 13.58 9.82 -15.45
N HIS A 12 13.45 8.75 -16.25
CA HIS A 12 14.21 7.51 -16.06
C HIS A 12 15.72 7.73 -16.18
N ARG A 13 16.17 8.52 -17.16
CA ARG A 13 17.61 8.81 -17.33
C ARG A 13 18.19 9.55 -16.12
N ARG A 14 17.49 10.58 -15.62
CA ARG A 14 17.89 11.32 -14.42
C ARG A 14 17.99 10.42 -13.20
N PHE A 15 17.06 9.48 -13.05
CA PHE A 15 17.07 8.55 -11.92
C PHE A 15 18.25 7.57 -11.93
N LYS A 16 18.74 7.19 -13.12
CA LYS A 16 19.95 6.35 -13.25
C LYS A 16 21.23 7.02 -12.73
N GLU A 17 21.23 8.34 -12.56
CA GLU A 17 22.38 9.04 -12.01
C GLU A 17 22.45 8.81 -10.48
N PRO A 18 23.59 8.37 -9.95
CA PRO A 18 23.72 8.13 -8.52
C PRO A 18 23.54 9.44 -7.75
N LEU A 19 22.90 9.35 -6.58
CA LEU A 19 22.79 10.50 -5.68
C LEU A 19 24.19 11.07 -5.39
N PRO A 20 24.35 12.41 -5.38
CA PRO A 20 25.60 13.03 -4.94
C PRO A 20 26.00 12.51 -3.56
N LYS A 21 27.30 12.22 -3.34
CA LYS A 21 27.79 11.58 -2.10
C LYS A 21 27.30 12.26 -0.82
N LEU A 22 27.32 13.59 -0.77
CA LEU A 22 26.83 14.36 0.38
C LEU A 22 25.32 14.17 0.61
N THR A 23 24.53 14.08 -0.47
CA THR A 23 23.09 13.82 -0.41
C THR A 23 22.83 12.40 0.09
N ALA A 24 23.58 11.40 -0.41
CA ALA A 24 23.48 10.03 0.05
C ALA A 24 23.76 9.92 1.57
N ILE A 25 24.84 10.54 2.05
CA ILE A 25 25.18 10.58 3.49
C ILE A 25 24.06 11.23 4.30
N LYS A 26 23.53 12.38 3.86
CA LYS A 26 22.39 13.05 4.52
C LYS A 26 21.17 12.14 4.60
N CYS A 27 20.83 11.46 3.51
CA CYS A 27 19.72 10.52 3.46
C CYS A 27 19.92 9.38 4.47
N SER A 28 21.12 8.78 4.51
CA SER A 28 21.43 7.74 5.49
C SER A 28 21.26 8.25 6.93
N ILE A 29 21.81 9.42 7.28
CA ILE A 29 21.67 10.01 8.63
C ILE A 29 20.20 10.17 8.99
N ILE A 30 19.38 10.73 8.10
CA ILE A 30 17.95 10.94 8.34
C ILE A 30 17.23 9.59 8.49
N ALA A 31 17.51 8.60 7.64
CA ALA A 31 16.90 7.28 7.71
C ALA A 31 17.20 6.57 9.04
N TYR A 32 18.46 6.60 9.51
CA TYR A 32 18.83 6.04 10.81
C TYR A 32 18.16 6.78 11.97
N ALA A 33 18.11 8.12 11.92
CA ALA A 33 17.45 8.92 12.96
C ALA A 33 15.94 8.62 13.05
N LEU A 34 15.24 8.58 11.91
CA LEU A 34 13.84 8.17 11.83
C LEU A 34 13.65 6.76 12.41
N ARG A 35 14.53 5.82 12.06
CA ARG A 35 14.44 4.45 12.55
C ARG A 35 14.59 4.36 14.07
N VAL A 36 15.55 5.06 14.65
CA VAL A 36 15.74 5.10 16.11
C VAL A 36 14.49 5.65 16.80
N PHE A 37 13.96 6.78 16.31
CA PHE A 37 12.74 7.38 16.86
C PHE A 37 11.55 6.40 16.84
N ILE A 38 11.33 5.73 15.70
CA ILE A 38 10.22 4.78 15.53
C ILE A 38 10.39 3.57 16.45
N VAL A 39 11.60 2.99 16.54
CA VAL A 39 11.82 1.83 17.43
C VAL A 39 11.52 2.18 18.88
N VAL A 40 11.97 3.35 19.35
CA VAL A 40 11.71 3.82 20.71
C VAL A 40 10.22 4.08 20.94
N SER A 41 9.56 4.77 20.01
CA SER A 41 8.11 5.02 20.05
C SER A 41 7.32 3.70 20.10
N ASN A 42 7.65 2.76 19.20
CA ASN A 42 7.01 1.45 19.12
C ASN A 42 7.23 0.60 20.37
N TYR A 43 8.39 0.73 21.02
CA TYR A 43 8.63 0.08 22.30
C TYR A 43 7.70 0.64 23.39
N GLY A 44 7.57 1.97 23.49
CA GLY A 44 6.64 2.62 24.40
C GLY A 44 5.17 2.22 24.16
N LEU A 45 4.74 2.21 22.90
CA LEU A 45 3.41 1.74 22.51
C LEU A 45 3.17 0.27 22.87
N SER A 46 4.19 -0.59 22.71
CA SER A 46 4.09 -2.00 23.08
C SER A 46 3.95 -2.19 24.60
N LEU A 47 4.63 -1.36 25.40
CA LEU A 47 4.44 -1.36 26.86
C LEU A 47 3.03 -0.90 27.23
N LYS A 48 2.49 0.11 26.53
CA LYS A 48 1.12 0.58 26.76
C LYS A 48 0.08 -0.50 26.43
N GLU A 49 0.23 -1.22 25.31
CA GLU A 49 -0.69 -2.31 24.92
C GLU A 49 -0.72 -3.47 25.92
N LYS A 50 0.38 -3.72 26.64
CA LYS A 50 0.42 -4.74 27.71
C LYS A 50 -0.44 -4.36 28.92
N ILE A 51 -0.73 -3.08 29.11
CA ILE A 51 -1.53 -2.56 30.23
C ILE A 51 -2.96 -2.29 29.77
N ILE A 52 -3.12 -1.72 28.57
CA ILE A 52 -4.40 -1.30 28.01
C ILE A 52 -4.51 -1.84 26.59
N THR A 53 -5.31 -2.89 26.41
CA THR A 53 -5.64 -3.42 25.09
C THR A 53 -6.49 -2.40 24.33
N PRO A 54 -6.07 -1.96 23.12
CA PRO A 54 -6.88 -1.06 22.32
C PRO A 54 -8.22 -1.71 21.93
N ALA A 55 -9.31 -0.94 21.97
CA ALA A 55 -10.64 -1.45 21.60
C ALA A 55 -10.73 -1.97 20.16
N ASN A 56 -9.92 -1.39 19.27
CA ASN A 56 -9.79 -1.77 17.86
C ASN A 56 -8.49 -2.55 17.58
N GLY A 57 -7.87 -3.12 18.63
CA GLY A 57 -6.65 -3.91 18.50
C GLY A 57 -6.90 -5.31 17.92
N PRO A 58 -5.84 -6.08 17.64
CA PRO A 58 -5.95 -7.43 17.13
C PRO A 58 -6.56 -8.36 18.16
N THR A 59 -7.27 -9.38 17.67
CA THR A 59 -7.76 -10.48 18.50
C THR A 59 -6.60 -11.26 19.09
N LEU A 60 -5.51 -11.45 18.33
CA LEU A 60 -4.27 -12.03 18.82
C LEU A 60 -3.06 -11.56 18.01
N THR A 61 -1.90 -11.53 18.66
CA THR A 61 -0.61 -11.32 18.02
C THR A 61 0.13 -12.65 18.00
N LYS A 62 0.64 -13.07 16.84
CA LYS A 62 1.30 -14.38 16.66
C LYS A 62 2.70 -14.21 16.08
N GLY A 63 3.66 -14.96 16.62
CA GLY A 63 5.00 -15.09 16.04
C GLY A 63 5.16 -16.47 15.41
N TYR A 64 5.87 -16.53 14.29
CA TYR A 64 6.25 -17.80 13.65
C TYR A 64 7.76 -18.03 13.73
N ALA A 65 8.17 -19.29 13.86
CA ALA A 65 9.59 -19.66 13.96
C ALA A 65 10.40 -19.27 12.72
N CYS A 66 9.77 -19.17 11.54
CA CYS A 66 10.44 -18.74 10.31
C CYS A 66 10.92 -17.28 10.38
N ARG A 67 10.24 -16.42 11.15
CA ARG A 67 10.53 -14.99 11.34
C ARG A 67 10.15 -14.53 12.76
N PRO A 68 10.87 -14.95 13.81
CA PRO A 68 10.46 -14.77 15.19
C PRO A 68 10.46 -13.30 15.65
N LYS A 69 11.14 -12.41 14.92
CA LYS A 69 11.22 -10.97 15.19
C LYS A 69 10.16 -10.15 14.45
N LEU A 70 9.31 -10.79 13.65
CA LEU A 70 8.27 -10.15 12.85
C LEU A 70 6.90 -10.71 13.25
N PRO A 71 6.41 -10.38 14.46
CA PRO A 71 5.09 -10.82 14.87
C PRO A 71 4.03 -10.21 13.96
N ILE A 72 3.02 -11.01 13.65
CA ILE A 72 1.84 -10.63 12.88
C ILE A 72 0.67 -10.34 13.82
N ARG A 73 -0.29 -9.53 13.35
CA ARG A 73 -1.49 -9.17 14.10
C ARG A 73 -2.72 -9.75 13.38
N ILE A 74 -3.58 -10.46 14.10
CA ILE A 74 -4.72 -11.18 13.51
C ILE A 74 -6.02 -10.63 14.10
N PHE A 75 -6.96 -10.30 13.22
CA PHE A 75 -8.28 -9.76 13.54
C PHE A 75 -9.33 -10.75 13.07
N PHE A 76 -10.01 -11.37 14.04
CA PHE A 76 -11.21 -12.15 13.76
C PHE A 76 -12.41 -11.21 13.70
N PRO A 77 -13.34 -11.43 12.77
CA PRO A 77 -14.58 -10.69 12.78
C PRO A 77 -15.40 -11.08 14.02
N LYS A 78 -16.07 -10.11 14.64
CA LYS A 78 -16.93 -10.34 15.82
C LYS A 78 -18.05 -11.34 15.58
N SER A 79 -18.49 -11.48 14.32
CA SER A 79 -19.49 -12.45 13.89
C SER A 79 -18.98 -13.90 13.88
N PHE A 80 -17.68 -14.14 14.00
CA PHE A 80 -17.12 -15.49 13.93
C PHE A 80 -17.31 -16.26 15.24
N ASP A 81 -18.02 -17.39 15.16
CA ASP A 81 -18.06 -18.38 16.23
C ASP A 81 -16.78 -19.24 16.18
N LYS A 82 -15.97 -19.16 17.24
CA LYS A 82 -14.72 -19.92 17.37
C LYS A 82 -14.92 -21.43 17.48
N ASN A 83 -16.14 -21.89 17.78
CA ASN A 83 -16.48 -23.31 17.79
C ASN A 83 -16.92 -23.81 16.41
N SER A 84 -17.12 -22.91 15.45
CA SER A 84 -17.47 -23.27 14.09
C SER A 84 -16.26 -23.84 13.34
N GLN A 85 -16.53 -24.79 12.44
CA GLN A 85 -15.55 -25.31 11.48
C GLN A 85 -15.50 -24.47 10.19
N THR A 86 -16.33 -23.42 10.07
CA THR A 86 -16.37 -22.55 8.90
C THR A 86 -15.02 -21.89 8.64
N LYS A 87 -14.54 -22.02 7.40
CA LYS A 87 -13.37 -21.27 6.89
C LYS A 87 -13.81 -19.88 6.42
N LEU A 88 -12.95 -18.89 6.66
CA LEU A 88 -13.16 -17.48 6.38
C LEU A 88 -12.32 -17.05 5.18
N PRO A 89 -12.87 -16.25 4.26
CA PRO A 89 -12.06 -15.43 3.38
C PRO A 89 -11.06 -14.63 4.18
N THR A 90 -9.85 -14.48 3.64
CA THR A 90 -8.73 -13.88 4.37
C THR A 90 -8.13 -12.73 3.58
N MET A 91 -7.97 -11.60 4.26
CA MET A 91 -7.23 -10.44 3.77
C MET A 91 -5.88 -10.36 4.49
N LEU A 92 -4.79 -10.55 3.75
CA LEU A 92 -3.43 -10.31 4.22
C LEU A 92 -3.12 -8.82 4.03
N THR A 93 -2.70 -8.10 5.06
CA THR A 93 -2.40 -6.66 4.95
C THR A 93 -0.94 -6.35 5.22
N ILE A 94 -0.36 -5.45 4.43
CA ILE A 94 1.03 -5.00 4.57
C ILE A 94 1.04 -3.48 4.76
N HIS A 95 1.58 -3.06 5.90
CA HIS A 95 1.64 -1.65 6.26
C HIS A 95 2.63 -0.86 5.40
N GLY A 96 2.34 0.42 5.18
CA GLY A 96 3.23 1.39 4.55
C GLY A 96 4.38 1.86 5.44
N GLY A 97 4.97 3.00 5.08
CA GLY A 97 6.09 3.61 5.82
C GLY A 97 7.38 3.77 5.02
N GLY A 98 7.30 3.79 3.68
CA GLY A 98 8.48 4.02 2.83
C GLY A 98 9.60 3.00 3.05
N PHE A 99 9.26 1.75 3.40
CA PHE A 99 10.19 0.65 3.70
C PHE A 99 11.13 0.85 4.91
N VAL A 100 11.19 2.07 5.47
CA VAL A 100 12.07 2.49 6.57
C VAL A 100 11.28 2.60 7.89
N MET A 101 10.05 3.06 7.77
CA MET A 101 9.14 3.36 8.87
C MET A 101 8.02 2.32 8.95
N GLY A 102 7.08 2.56 9.87
CA GLY A 102 5.84 1.81 9.96
C GLY A 102 5.91 0.56 10.84
N ASP A 103 4.73 0.18 11.31
CA ASP A 103 4.45 -1.00 12.12
C ASP A 103 3.07 -1.55 11.72
N PRO A 104 2.81 -2.87 11.78
CA PRO A 104 1.47 -3.39 11.52
C PRO A 104 0.38 -2.75 12.39
N ARG A 105 0.74 -2.19 13.57
CA ARG A 105 -0.17 -1.40 14.41
C ARG A 105 -0.75 -0.16 13.76
N ASP A 106 -0.06 0.43 12.80
CA ASP A 106 -0.49 1.65 12.13
C ASP A 106 -1.79 1.44 11.31
N ASP A 107 -2.09 0.18 11.00
CA ASP A 107 -3.27 -0.23 10.23
C ASP A 107 -4.35 -0.89 11.11
N ASP A 108 -4.17 -0.97 12.43
CA ASP A 108 -5.09 -1.70 13.34
C ASP A 108 -6.55 -1.25 13.18
N HIS A 109 -6.81 0.06 13.12
CA HIS A 109 -8.16 0.58 12.96
C HIS A 109 -8.80 0.17 11.63
N PHE A 110 -8.03 0.22 10.53
CA PHE A 110 -8.47 -0.25 9.23
C PHE A 110 -8.77 -1.75 9.27
N ASN A 111 -7.81 -2.54 9.75
CA ASN A 111 -7.88 -4.00 9.78
C ASN A 111 -9.06 -4.50 10.63
N TYR A 112 -9.24 -3.92 11.81
CA TYR A 112 -10.36 -4.22 12.70
C TYR A 112 -11.70 -3.86 12.04
N THR A 113 -11.81 -2.68 11.43
CA THR A 113 -13.06 -2.24 10.79
C THR A 113 -13.40 -3.13 9.60
N PHE A 114 -12.41 -3.42 8.74
CA PHE A 114 -12.59 -4.25 7.56
C PHE A 114 -12.96 -5.70 7.91
N ALA A 115 -12.29 -6.30 8.90
CA ALA A 115 -12.63 -7.64 9.39
C ALA A 115 -14.11 -7.72 9.78
N ASN A 116 -14.54 -6.80 10.65
CA ASN A 116 -15.91 -6.78 11.17
C ASN A 116 -16.96 -6.42 10.11
N MET A 117 -16.66 -5.47 9.21
CA MET A 117 -17.59 -5.02 8.18
C MET A 117 -17.95 -6.14 7.21
N HIS A 118 -16.96 -6.95 6.82
CA HIS A 118 -17.11 -7.94 5.75
C HIS A 118 -17.07 -9.39 6.23
N SER A 119 -17.01 -9.61 7.55
CA SER A 119 -16.88 -10.95 8.16
C SER A 119 -15.71 -11.77 7.60
N VAL A 120 -14.55 -11.11 7.44
CA VAL A 120 -13.32 -11.74 6.93
C VAL A 120 -12.25 -11.82 8.02
N LEU A 121 -11.36 -12.80 7.91
CA LEU A 121 -10.14 -12.83 8.71
C LEU A 121 -9.16 -11.81 8.14
N VAL A 122 -8.63 -10.90 8.97
CA VAL A 122 -7.56 -9.98 8.55
C VAL A 122 -6.26 -10.37 9.26
N VAL A 123 -5.18 -10.53 8.48
CA VAL A 123 -3.85 -10.86 8.98
C VAL A 123 -2.88 -9.77 8.55
N ALA A 124 -2.52 -8.89 9.49
CA ALA A 124 -1.55 -7.83 9.26
C ALA A 124 -0.13 -8.36 9.42
N LEU A 125 0.59 -8.40 8.30
CA LEU A 125 1.95 -8.90 8.18
C LEU A 125 2.96 -7.85 8.61
N ASN A 126 4.16 -8.33 8.97
CA ASN A 126 5.26 -7.50 9.42
C ASN A 126 6.51 -7.87 8.63
N TYR A 127 7.33 -6.90 8.28
CA TYR A 127 8.54 -7.09 7.48
C TYR A 127 9.72 -6.35 8.09
N SER A 128 10.95 -6.73 7.76
CA SER A 128 12.14 -6.02 8.21
C SER A 128 12.29 -4.67 7.51
N LYS A 129 12.86 -3.66 8.19
CA LYS A 129 12.92 -2.29 7.69
C LYS A 129 14.34 -1.85 7.33
N ALA A 130 14.42 -1.04 6.29
CA ALA A 130 15.58 -0.21 6.00
C ALA A 130 15.81 0.82 7.15
N PRO A 131 17.03 1.37 7.30
CA PRO A 131 18.26 1.08 6.55
C PRO A 131 19.03 -0.15 7.07
N HIS A 132 18.49 -0.95 7.98
CA HIS A 132 19.19 -2.14 8.50
C HIS A 132 19.01 -3.37 7.63
N VAL A 133 17.87 -3.44 6.93
CA VAL A 133 17.52 -4.52 6.02
C VAL A 133 16.99 -3.89 4.74
N HIS A 134 17.65 -4.17 3.62
CA HIS A 134 17.40 -3.57 2.31
C HIS A 134 16.58 -4.52 1.42
N PHE A 135 16.12 -4.01 0.27
CA PHE A 135 15.67 -4.85 -0.83
C PHE A 135 16.70 -5.97 -1.12
N PRO A 136 16.29 -7.21 -1.43
CA PRO A 136 14.92 -7.74 -1.50
C PRO A 136 14.42 -8.41 -0.19
N THR A 137 15.19 -8.35 0.90
CA THR A 137 14.93 -9.16 2.11
C THR A 137 13.51 -9.02 2.67
N PRO A 138 12.89 -7.82 2.75
CA PRO A 138 11.51 -7.68 3.24
C PRO A 138 10.47 -8.46 2.44
N ILE A 139 10.72 -8.72 1.15
CA ILE A 139 9.82 -9.51 0.29
C ILE A 139 9.87 -10.98 0.73
N TYR A 140 11.07 -11.51 1.02
CA TYR A 140 11.25 -12.87 1.52
C TYR A 140 10.80 -13.04 2.98
N ASP A 141 10.80 -11.97 3.79
CA ASP A 141 10.15 -11.98 5.10
C ASP A 141 8.65 -12.23 4.96
N LEU A 142 8.01 -11.50 4.03
CA LEU A 142 6.57 -11.62 3.75
C LEU A 142 6.25 -12.99 3.17
N GLU A 143 7.03 -13.49 2.21
CA GLU A 143 6.85 -14.83 1.65
C GLU A 143 6.80 -15.90 2.75
N ALA A 144 7.80 -15.90 3.64
CA ALA A 144 7.90 -16.85 4.73
C ALA A 144 6.73 -16.76 5.72
N LEU A 145 6.25 -15.54 6.00
CA LEU A 145 5.09 -15.31 6.87
C LEU A 145 3.78 -15.73 6.21
N VAL A 146 3.57 -15.42 4.93
CA VAL A 146 2.39 -15.84 4.18
C VAL A 146 2.30 -17.36 4.15
N LEU A 147 3.38 -18.06 3.79
CA LEU A 147 3.40 -19.52 3.79
C LEU A 147 3.11 -20.09 5.19
N ALA A 148 3.68 -19.50 6.25
CA ALA A 148 3.42 -19.92 7.62
C ALA A 148 1.94 -19.75 8.00
N VAL A 149 1.34 -18.60 7.67
CA VAL A 149 -0.08 -18.31 7.90
C VAL A 149 -0.98 -19.29 7.16
N LEU A 150 -0.72 -19.55 5.88
CA LEU A 150 -1.54 -20.46 5.07
C LEU A 150 -1.43 -21.92 5.54
N SER A 151 -0.29 -22.30 6.11
CA SER A 151 -0.07 -23.63 6.69
C SER A 151 -0.61 -23.79 8.12
N ASP A 152 -1.04 -22.69 8.76
CA ASP A 152 -1.44 -22.70 10.16
C ASP A 152 -2.86 -23.22 10.33
N SER A 153 -2.97 -24.50 10.70
CA SER A 153 -4.26 -25.18 10.92
C SER A 153 -5.09 -24.59 12.05
N SER A 154 -4.51 -23.75 12.93
CA SER A 154 -5.25 -23.05 13.99
C SER A 154 -6.03 -21.84 13.48
N LEU A 155 -5.76 -21.39 12.24
CA LEU A 155 -6.50 -20.31 11.61
C LEU A 155 -7.58 -20.89 10.67
N PRO A 156 -8.81 -20.34 10.70
CA PRO A 156 -9.89 -20.80 9.85
C PRO A 156 -9.77 -20.20 8.45
N ILE A 157 -8.64 -20.34 7.78
CA ILE A 157 -8.42 -19.73 6.45
C ILE A 157 -9.08 -20.57 5.37
N ASP A 158 -9.88 -19.92 4.55
CA ASP A 158 -10.28 -20.44 3.25
C ASP A 158 -9.17 -20.17 2.23
N GLN A 159 -8.51 -21.23 1.77
CA GLN A 159 -7.35 -21.09 0.89
C GLN A 159 -7.72 -20.68 -0.54
N ASP A 160 -8.98 -20.75 -0.93
CA ASP A 160 -9.42 -20.29 -2.25
C ASP A 160 -9.78 -18.81 -2.27
N ARG A 161 -10.05 -18.22 -1.10
CA ARG A 161 -10.49 -16.83 -0.91
C ARG A 161 -9.47 -16.02 -0.13
N ILE A 162 -8.30 -15.84 -0.74
CA ILE A 162 -7.19 -15.05 -0.19
C ILE A 162 -6.95 -13.79 -1.04
N ALA A 163 -6.95 -12.64 -0.39
CA ALA A 163 -6.50 -11.38 -0.97
C ALA A 163 -5.29 -10.84 -0.20
N ILE A 164 -4.41 -10.13 -0.89
CA ILE A 164 -3.34 -9.34 -0.28
C ILE A 164 -3.57 -7.86 -0.53
N MET A 165 -3.37 -7.02 0.47
CA MET A 165 -3.52 -5.58 0.40
C MET A 165 -2.29 -4.92 0.99
N GLY A 166 -1.96 -3.73 0.54
CA GLY A 166 -0.98 -2.92 1.22
C GLY A 166 -1.04 -1.46 0.85
N SER A 167 -0.60 -0.61 1.78
CA SER A 167 -0.61 0.84 1.65
C SER A 167 0.78 1.38 1.29
N SER A 168 0.89 2.25 0.28
CA SER A 168 2.17 2.91 -0.07
C SER A 168 3.29 1.88 -0.38
N ALA A 169 4.39 1.89 0.38
CA ALA A 169 5.42 0.85 0.35
C ALA A 169 4.88 -0.57 0.62
N GLY A 170 3.82 -0.72 1.41
CA GLY A 170 3.14 -2.00 1.60
C GLY A 170 2.40 -2.45 0.34
N GLY A 171 1.90 -1.52 -0.46
CA GLY A 171 1.29 -1.80 -1.77
C GLY A 171 2.32 -2.30 -2.78
N ASN A 172 3.53 -1.71 -2.77
CA ASN A 172 4.69 -2.25 -3.49
C ASN A 172 4.94 -3.70 -3.07
N LEU A 173 5.17 -3.93 -1.77
CA LEU A 173 5.51 -5.25 -1.23
C LEU A 173 4.43 -6.29 -1.48
N ALA A 174 3.14 -5.90 -1.46
CA ALA A 174 2.02 -6.78 -1.78
C ALA A 174 2.10 -7.27 -3.25
N LEU A 175 2.40 -6.38 -4.18
CA LEU A 175 2.60 -6.75 -5.59
C LEU A 175 3.89 -7.55 -5.76
N SER A 176 4.99 -7.16 -5.11
CA SER A 176 6.28 -7.84 -5.22
C SER A 176 6.27 -9.27 -4.67
N VAL A 177 5.74 -9.49 -3.47
CA VAL A 177 5.66 -10.84 -2.90
C VAL A 177 4.75 -11.75 -3.73
N SER A 178 3.70 -11.19 -4.34
CA SER A 178 2.76 -11.94 -5.19
C SER A 178 3.43 -12.53 -6.44
N GLN A 179 4.52 -11.91 -6.93
CA GLN A 179 5.26 -12.36 -8.09
C GLN A 179 6.14 -13.59 -7.82
N LEU A 180 6.48 -13.86 -6.55
CA LEU A 180 7.38 -14.95 -6.20
C LEU A 180 6.83 -16.30 -6.67
N PRO A 181 7.69 -17.26 -7.07
CA PRO A 181 7.22 -18.55 -7.58
C PRO A 181 6.29 -19.33 -6.64
N SER A 182 6.51 -19.20 -5.33
CA SER A 182 5.66 -19.79 -4.28
C SER A 182 4.27 -19.15 -4.20
N MET A 183 4.07 -17.95 -4.74
CA MET A 183 2.83 -17.18 -4.66
C MET A 183 2.06 -17.18 -5.98
N CYS A 184 2.75 -16.97 -7.11
CA CYS A 184 2.13 -16.90 -8.44
C CYS A 184 1.86 -18.27 -9.07
N GLY A 185 2.31 -19.36 -8.46
CA GLY A 185 2.09 -20.74 -8.93
C GLY A 185 3.10 -21.25 -9.95
N SER A 186 4.13 -20.47 -10.29
CA SER A 186 5.21 -20.95 -11.17
C SER A 186 6.21 -21.89 -10.49
N GLY A 187 6.17 -21.99 -9.16
CA GLY A 187 6.99 -22.93 -8.40
C GLY A 187 6.39 -24.33 -8.36
N ASP A 188 5.32 -24.51 -7.57
CA ASP A 188 4.67 -25.79 -7.32
C ASP A 188 3.32 -25.97 -8.02
N GLY A 189 2.98 -25.08 -8.97
CA GLY A 189 1.69 -25.08 -9.67
C GLY A 189 0.56 -24.42 -8.89
N VAL A 190 0.76 -24.01 -7.63
CA VAL A 190 -0.30 -23.47 -6.77
C VAL A 190 -0.18 -21.95 -6.67
N ARG A 191 -1.13 -21.24 -7.29
CA ARG A 191 -1.28 -19.80 -7.10
C ARG A 191 -1.99 -19.52 -5.77
N ARG A 192 -1.21 -19.11 -4.77
CA ARG A 192 -1.69 -18.80 -3.41
C ARG A 192 -2.32 -17.43 -3.29
N ILE A 193 -1.84 -16.46 -4.08
CA ILE A 193 -2.39 -15.10 -4.11
C ILE A 193 -3.05 -14.85 -5.47
N LYS A 194 -4.39 -14.85 -5.47
CA LYS A 194 -5.20 -14.61 -6.66
C LYS A 194 -5.66 -13.15 -6.76
N THR A 195 -5.63 -12.42 -5.64
CA THR A 195 -6.19 -11.07 -5.54
C THR A 195 -5.25 -10.12 -4.83
N ALA A 196 -5.02 -8.93 -5.41
CA ALA A 196 -4.30 -7.84 -4.77
C ALA A 196 -5.11 -6.54 -4.72
N VAL A 197 -4.98 -5.81 -3.61
CA VAL A 197 -5.57 -4.48 -3.40
C VAL A 197 -4.46 -3.49 -3.03
N PRO A 198 -3.66 -3.01 -4.00
CA PRO A 198 -2.63 -2.01 -3.74
C PRO A 198 -3.27 -0.63 -3.51
N MET A 199 -3.06 -0.05 -2.32
CA MET A 199 -3.52 1.29 -1.95
C MET A 199 -2.40 2.31 -2.10
N TYR A 200 -2.60 3.30 -2.97
CA TYR A 200 -1.66 4.35 -3.39
C TYR A 200 -0.21 3.83 -3.44
N PRO A 201 0.02 2.71 -4.16
CA PRO A 201 1.26 1.95 -4.08
C PRO A 201 2.44 2.73 -4.64
N VAL A 202 3.64 2.42 -4.14
CA VAL A 202 4.88 2.73 -4.86
C VAL A 202 5.09 1.64 -5.91
N VAL A 203 4.99 1.95 -7.20
CA VAL A 203 5.13 0.92 -8.26
C VAL A 203 6.32 1.13 -9.17
N ASP A 204 6.90 2.33 -9.15
CA ASP A 204 7.97 2.72 -10.05
C ASP A 204 8.95 3.69 -9.40
N MET A 205 9.85 3.17 -8.59
CA MET A 205 11.01 3.91 -8.05
C MET A 205 12.03 4.25 -9.13
N SER A 206 11.89 3.79 -10.39
CA SER A 206 12.85 4.10 -11.46
C SER A 206 12.62 5.46 -12.14
N VAL A 207 11.56 6.17 -11.74
CA VAL A 207 11.16 7.49 -12.25
C VAL A 207 11.47 8.57 -11.22
N SER A 208 12.03 9.68 -11.68
CA SER A 208 12.40 10.79 -10.79
C SER A 208 11.17 11.39 -10.09
N ARG A 209 11.35 11.77 -8.82
CA ARG A 209 10.31 12.41 -8.01
C ARG A 209 9.80 13.73 -8.61
N GLU A 210 10.61 14.43 -9.38
CA GLU A 210 10.23 15.68 -10.07
C GLU A 210 9.18 15.40 -11.14
N TYR A 211 9.32 14.31 -11.90
CA TYR A 211 8.31 13.87 -12.86
C TYR A 211 7.02 13.45 -12.13
N LYS A 212 7.12 12.67 -11.06
CA LYS A 212 5.96 12.26 -10.25
C LYS A 212 5.19 13.45 -9.69
N MET A 213 5.90 14.51 -9.29
CA MET A 213 5.28 15.76 -8.81
C MET A 213 4.61 16.54 -9.96
N GLN A 214 5.14 16.47 -11.18
CA GLN A 214 4.55 17.08 -12.37
C GLN A 214 3.19 16.46 -12.73
N THR A 215 3.02 15.16 -12.52
CA THR A 215 1.77 14.42 -12.80
C THR A 215 0.77 14.44 -11.64
N ARG A 216 1.05 15.16 -10.55
CA ARG A 216 0.16 15.27 -9.40
C ARG A 216 -0.96 16.28 -9.68
N GLN A 217 -2.20 15.95 -9.34
CA GLN A 217 -3.30 16.92 -9.38
C GLN A 217 -3.16 17.96 -8.27
N TRP A 218 -3.32 19.24 -8.61
CA TRP A 218 -3.28 20.35 -7.65
C TRP A 218 -4.65 21.02 -7.55
N LYS A 219 -5.08 21.33 -6.32
CA LYS A 219 -6.35 21.98 -6.00
C LYS A 219 -6.17 23.05 -4.93
N PRO A 220 -5.60 24.22 -5.26
CA PRO A 220 -5.35 25.29 -4.30
C PRO A 220 -6.63 25.80 -3.60
N GLN A 221 -7.80 25.58 -4.20
CA GLN A 221 -9.11 25.98 -3.68
C GLN A 221 -9.53 25.20 -2.43
N LEU A 222 -8.94 24.04 -2.14
CA LEU A 222 -9.26 23.23 -0.96
C LEU A 222 -8.72 23.80 0.35
N GLY A 223 -7.77 24.74 0.29
CA GLY A 223 -7.09 25.27 1.45
C GLY A 223 -6.30 24.22 2.26
N GLY A 224 -5.80 24.66 3.42
CA GLY A 224 -5.20 23.78 4.43
C GLY A 224 -4.03 22.94 3.91
N PHE A 225 -3.96 21.70 4.37
CA PHE A 225 -2.86 20.79 3.99
C PHE A 225 -2.97 20.31 2.53
N ARG A 226 -4.20 20.20 2.01
CA ARG A 226 -4.49 19.72 0.64
C ARG A 226 -4.09 20.71 -0.46
N ALA A 227 -4.07 22.00 -0.14
CA ALA A 227 -3.70 23.09 -1.04
C ALA A 227 -2.21 23.49 -0.99
N LYS A 228 -1.36 22.76 -0.27
CA LYS A 228 0.09 23.01 -0.29
C LYS A 228 0.62 22.90 -1.72
N THR A 229 1.71 23.62 -2.01
CA THR A 229 2.35 23.65 -3.34
C THR A 229 3.43 22.57 -3.52
N MET A 230 3.60 21.70 -2.53
CA MET A 230 4.57 20.61 -2.55
C MET A 230 3.97 19.40 -1.85
N ASP A 231 4.17 18.23 -2.46
CA ASP A 231 3.75 16.96 -1.88
C ASP A 231 4.64 16.60 -0.68
N MET A 232 4.05 16.02 0.37
CA MET A 232 4.79 15.62 1.57
C MET A 232 5.86 14.55 1.29
N LEU A 233 5.63 13.69 0.29
CA LEU A 233 6.58 12.66 -0.10
C LEU A 233 7.80 13.22 -0.85
N PHE A 234 7.72 14.41 -1.43
CA PHE A 234 8.80 14.98 -2.23
C PHE A 234 10.12 15.11 -1.44
N ALA A 235 10.02 15.48 -0.16
CA ALA A 235 11.17 15.63 0.72
C ALA A 235 11.71 14.30 1.25
N LEU A 236 10.84 13.31 1.46
CA LEU A 236 11.20 12.04 2.12
C LEU A 236 11.54 10.91 1.14
N SER A 237 11.07 10.98 -0.11
CA SER A 237 11.31 9.95 -1.14
C SER A 237 12.80 9.58 -1.29
N PRO A 238 13.77 10.52 -1.38
CA PRO A 238 15.18 10.12 -1.49
C PRO A 238 15.72 9.42 -0.24
N VAL A 239 15.17 9.74 0.93
CA VAL A 239 15.55 9.09 2.20
C VAL A 239 15.09 7.63 2.17
N PHE A 240 13.85 7.39 1.77
CA PHE A 240 13.29 6.04 1.65
C PHE A 240 14.00 5.23 0.57
N GLU A 241 14.15 5.80 -0.63
CA GLU A 241 14.81 5.17 -1.77
C GLU A 241 16.25 4.80 -1.46
N ALA A 242 17.07 5.74 -0.96
CA ALA A 242 18.47 5.49 -0.65
C ALA A 242 18.67 4.51 0.52
N ALA A 243 17.69 4.42 1.43
CA ALA A 243 17.74 3.48 2.53
C ALA A 243 17.29 2.08 2.11
N TYR A 244 16.36 1.96 1.16
CA TYR A 244 15.78 0.67 0.77
C TYR A 244 16.51 0.00 -0.40
N SER A 245 16.89 0.77 -1.42
CA SER A 245 17.57 0.31 -2.62
C SER A 245 19.03 0.73 -2.60
N LEU A 246 19.94 -0.26 -2.55
CA LEU A 246 21.38 0.01 -2.51
C LEU A 246 21.93 0.47 -3.88
N PRO A 247 23.05 1.21 -3.91
CA PRO A 247 23.69 1.60 -5.16
C PRO A 247 24.02 0.37 -6.03
N GLY A 248 23.69 0.44 -7.32
CA GLY A 248 23.90 -0.65 -8.28
C GLY A 248 22.75 -1.65 -8.38
N GLN A 249 21.67 -1.45 -7.61
CA GLN A 249 20.43 -2.22 -7.76
C GLN A 249 19.84 -2.01 -9.16
N ASP A 250 19.37 -3.09 -9.80
CA ASP A 250 18.65 -2.98 -11.06
C ASP A 250 17.26 -2.38 -10.78
N HIS A 251 17.01 -1.22 -11.36
CA HIS A 251 15.73 -0.53 -11.27
C HIS A 251 14.67 -1.05 -12.26
N HIS A 252 15.01 -2.01 -13.12
CA HIS A 252 14.01 -2.79 -13.88
C HIS A 252 13.67 -4.12 -13.21
N ASP A 253 14.23 -4.41 -12.02
CA ASP A 253 13.84 -5.57 -11.24
C ASP A 253 12.35 -5.45 -10.86
N PRO A 254 11.48 -6.35 -11.34
CA PRO A 254 10.04 -6.25 -11.14
C PRO A 254 9.62 -6.48 -9.68
N LEU A 255 10.49 -7.07 -8.86
CA LEU A 255 10.27 -7.17 -7.42
C LEU A 255 10.51 -5.83 -6.71
N LEU A 256 11.36 -4.96 -7.25
CA LEU A 256 11.54 -3.60 -6.72
C LEU A 256 10.49 -2.65 -7.30
N ASN A 257 10.24 -2.76 -8.60
CA ASN A 257 9.37 -1.89 -9.37
C ASN A 257 8.29 -2.70 -10.09
N PRO A 258 7.15 -3.00 -9.42
CA PRO A 258 6.07 -3.82 -9.95
C PRO A 258 5.53 -3.40 -11.32
N VAL A 259 5.74 -2.16 -11.77
CA VAL A 259 5.37 -1.71 -13.12
C VAL A 259 6.04 -2.54 -14.22
N TYR A 260 7.19 -3.14 -13.96
CA TYR A 260 7.92 -4.00 -14.90
C TYR A 260 7.57 -5.48 -14.80
N ALA A 261 6.66 -5.86 -13.91
CA ALA A 261 6.29 -7.25 -13.72
C ALA A 261 5.49 -7.78 -14.91
N ASP A 262 5.81 -9.01 -15.34
CA ASP A 262 4.97 -9.71 -16.30
C ASP A 262 3.57 -9.94 -15.71
N LYS A 263 2.54 -9.72 -16.53
CA LYS A 263 1.14 -9.80 -16.11
C LYS A 263 0.76 -11.17 -15.53
N ASP A 264 1.38 -12.25 -16.00
CA ASP A 264 1.16 -13.62 -15.51
C ASP A 264 1.81 -13.86 -14.13
N ARG A 265 2.78 -13.04 -13.71
CA ARG A 265 3.37 -13.07 -12.36
C ARG A 265 2.52 -12.34 -11.34
N LEU A 266 1.74 -11.36 -11.77
CA LEU A 266 0.84 -10.61 -10.89
C LEU A 266 -0.45 -11.39 -10.59
N PRO A 267 -1.18 -11.03 -9.51
CA PRO A 267 -2.51 -11.58 -9.25
C PRO A 267 -3.49 -11.26 -10.39
N PRO A 268 -4.32 -12.22 -10.82
CA PRO A 268 -5.32 -11.99 -11.87
C PRO A 268 -6.39 -10.99 -11.48
N HIS A 269 -6.71 -10.86 -10.18
CA HIS A 269 -7.67 -9.87 -9.69
C HIS A 269 -6.94 -8.73 -8.99
N MET A 270 -7.06 -7.50 -9.49
CA MET A 270 -6.39 -6.33 -8.92
C MET A 270 -7.32 -5.14 -8.76
N PHE A 271 -7.38 -4.61 -7.54
CA PHE A 271 -8.10 -3.37 -7.23
C PHE A 271 -7.13 -2.30 -6.75
N PHE A 272 -6.76 -1.40 -7.66
CA PHE A 272 -5.92 -0.24 -7.34
C PHE A 272 -6.76 0.87 -6.72
N LEU A 273 -6.31 1.33 -5.55
CA LEU A 273 -6.76 2.59 -4.97
C LEU A 273 -5.64 3.61 -5.15
N ALA A 274 -5.96 4.84 -5.52
CA ALA A 274 -5.02 5.95 -5.57
C ALA A 274 -5.62 7.19 -4.90
N CYS A 275 -4.78 8.15 -4.53
CA CYS A 275 -5.23 9.42 -3.97
C CYS A 275 -5.07 10.52 -5.03
N GLU A 276 -6.10 11.34 -5.27
CA GLU A 276 -6.05 12.36 -6.31
C GLU A 276 -4.90 13.38 -6.10
N LEU A 277 -4.64 13.76 -4.85
CA LEU A 277 -3.63 14.75 -4.47
C LEU A 277 -2.34 14.08 -4.00
N ASP A 278 -1.93 13.01 -4.68
CA ASP A 278 -0.73 12.23 -4.37
C ASP A 278 0.18 12.13 -5.60
N MET A 279 1.47 12.42 -5.43
CA MET A 279 2.45 12.27 -6.50
C MET A 279 2.63 10.83 -7.00
N LEU A 280 2.16 9.82 -6.27
CA LEU A 280 2.16 8.41 -6.70
C LEU A 280 0.93 8.02 -7.54
N ALA A 281 -0.04 8.92 -7.71
CA ALA A 281 -1.28 8.60 -8.39
C ALA A 281 -1.06 8.30 -9.89
N GLY A 282 -0.19 9.08 -10.55
CA GLY A 282 0.15 8.89 -11.96
C GLY A 282 0.82 7.55 -12.25
N GLU A 283 1.72 7.08 -11.38
CA GLU A 283 2.35 5.75 -11.58
C GLU A 283 1.37 4.59 -11.35
N SER A 284 0.45 4.73 -10.40
CA SER A 284 -0.63 3.76 -10.20
C SER A 284 -1.55 3.70 -11.41
N TRP A 285 -1.87 4.87 -11.99
CA TRP A 285 -2.66 4.99 -13.22
C TRP A 285 -1.97 4.34 -14.42
N ARG A 286 -0.66 4.63 -14.62
CA ARG A 286 0.13 3.99 -15.68
C ARG A 286 0.10 2.46 -15.55
N MET A 287 0.31 1.94 -14.34
CA MET A 287 0.33 0.49 -14.11
C MET A 287 -1.02 -0.16 -14.43
N ILE A 288 -2.14 0.37 -13.90
CA ILE A 288 -3.44 -0.24 -14.17
C ILE A 288 -3.88 -0.08 -15.63
N CYS A 289 -3.56 1.05 -16.29
CA CYS A 289 -3.83 1.21 -17.72
C CYS A 289 -3.04 0.18 -18.54
N GLY A 290 -1.76 -0.03 -18.24
CA GLY A 290 -0.95 -1.08 -18.89
C GLY A 290 -1.49 -2.50 -18.67
N LEU A 291 -2.01 -2.80 -17.48
CA LEU A 291 -2.65 -4.09 -17.19
C LEU A 291 -3.97 -4.30 -17.92
N THR A 292 -4.63 -3.21 -18.31
CA THR A 292 -5.97 -3.20 -18.92
C THR A 292 -5.98 -2.79 -20.39
N ASP A 293 -4.81 -2.63 -21.01
CA ASP A 293 -4.63 -2.13 -22.37
C ASP A 293 -5.39 -0.81 -22.65
N ARG A 294 -5.64 0.00 -21.59
CA ARG A 294 -6.24 1.34 -21.72
C ARG A 294 -5.19 2.34 -22.14
N ASP A 295 -5.61 3.31 -22.95
CA ASP A 295 -4.79 4.48 -23.22
C ASP A 295 -4.59 5.28 -21.92
N ILE A 296 -3.34 5.65 -21.66
CA ILE A 296 -2.95 6.37 -20.44
C ILE A 296 -3.45 7.81 -20.51
N GLY A 297 -3.48 8.42 -21.71
CA GLY A 297 -3.85 9.82 -21.89
C GLY A 297 -2.96 10.78 -21.07
N ASP A 298 -3.57 11.71 -20.35
CA ASP A 298 -2.88 12.52 -19.33
C ASP A 298 -2.69 11.70 -18.05
N GLU A 299 -1.46 11.62 -17.57
CA GLU A 299 -1.13 10.93 -16.31
C GLU A 299 -1.60 11.69 -15.07
N THR A 300 -2.00 12.95 -15.23
CA THR A 300 -2.64 13.73 -14.17
C THR A 300 -4.07 13.25 -13.98
N VAL A 301 -4.27 12.42 -12.95
CA VAL A 301 -5.56 11.80 -12.67
C VAL A 301 -6.55 12.74 -11.98
N GLY A 302 -7.84 12.48 -12.18
CA GLY A 302 -8.93 13.23 -11.54
C GLY A 302 -9.34 14.47 -12.34
N ARG A 303 -9.67 15.56 -11.64
CA ARG A 303 -10.09 16.83 -12.26
C ARG A 303 -9.58 18.02 -11.47
N GLU A 304 -9.54 19.20 -12.08
CA GLU A 304 -9.12 20.41 -11.38
C GLU A 304 -10.12 20.88 -10.31
N ALA A 305 -11.41 20.72 -10.57
CA ALA A 305 -12.45 21.13 -9.62
C ALA A 305 -12.49 20.21 -8.38
N PRO A 306 -12.72 20.75 -7.18
CA PRO A 306 -12.99 19.96 -5.97
C PRO A 306 -14.09 18.90 -6.18
N GLY A 307 -13.88 17.75 -5.55
CA GLY A 307 -14.84 16.66 -5.44
C GLY A 307 -15.93 16.90 -4.38
N PRO A 308 -16.91 15.99 -4.28
CA PRO A 308 -17.85 15.99 -3.16
C PRO A 308 -17.12 15.65 -1.85
N LYS A 309 -17.62 16.21 -0.74
CA LYS A 309 -17.08 15.93 0.60
C LYS A 309 -17.71 14.66 1.17
N GLY A 310 -16.89 13.77 1.70
CA GLY A 310 -17.27 12.52 2.33
C GLY A 310 -17.73 11.43 1.36
N GLU A 311 -17.68 11.68 0.05
CA GLU A 311 -18.23 10.79 -0.98
C GLU A 311 -17.15 10.39 -2.00
N LEU A 312 -17.29 9.18 -2.53
CA LEU A 312 -16.52 8.71 -3.67
C LEU A 312 -17.23 9.11 -4.97
N ILE A 313 -16.47 9.18 -6.07
CA ILE A 313 -17.02 9.36 -7.41
C ILE A 313 -16.89 8.01 -8.12
N LEU A 314 -18.02 7.37 -8.43
CA LEU A 314 -18.06 6.02 -8.99
C LEU A 314 -18.64 5.97 -10.42
N ASP A 315 -19.25 7.05 -10.87
CA ASP A 315 -19.92 7.22 -12.16
C ASP A 315 -19.05 7.93 -13.21
N ASP A 316 -17.80 8.24 -12.88
CA ASP A 316 -16.83 8.90 -13.76
C ASP A 316 -15.60 8.01 -13.90
N GLU A 317 -15.28 7.60 -15.14
CA GLU A 317 -14.18 6.67 -15.41
C GLU A 317 -12.80 7.18 -14.98
N ARG A 318 -12.63 8.51 -14.83
CA ARG A 318 -11.39 9.09 -14.27
C ARG A 318 -11.19 8.70 -12.81
N TYR A 319 -12.29 8.50 -12.09
CA TYR A 319 -12.29 8.16 -10.67
C TYR A 319 -12.55 6.69 -10.41
N SER A 320 -13.38 6.04 -11.20
CA SER A 320 -13.60 4.60 -11.04
C SER A 320 -13.96 3.93 -12.35
N PHE A 321 -13.27 2.83 -12.64
CA PHE A 321 -13.67 1.90 -13.68
C PHE A 321 -13.45 0.47 -13.21
N GLU A 322 -14.09 -0.45 -13.90
CA GLU A 322 -13.90 -1.88 -13.71
C GLU A 322 -13.83 -2.57 -15.06
N MET A 323 -12.86 -3.46 -15.23
CA MET A 323 -12.68 -4.25 -16.43
C MET A 323 -12.58 -5.72 -16.05
N LYS A 324 -13.40 -6.55 -16.68
CA LYS A 324 -13.37 -8.01 -16.53
C LYS A 324 -12.83 -8.65 -17.79
N THR A 325 -11.92 -9.59 -17.61
CA THR A 325 -11.33 -10.41 -18.66
C THR A 325 -11.65 -11.88 -18.38
N LYS A 326 -11.28 -12.79 -19.28
CA LYS A 326 -11.42 -14.23 -19.00
C LYS A 326 -10.41 -14.68 -17.92
N GLU A 327 -9.30 -13.95 -17.81
CA GLU A 327 -8.15 -14.29 -17.00
C GLU A 327 -8.14 -13.59 -15.63
N GLY A 328 -9.03 -12.61 -15.39
CA GLY A 328 -8.99 -11.77 -14.19
C GLY A 328 -9.91 -10.54 -14.21
N SER A 329 -9.91 -9.78 -13.13
CA SER A 329 -10.69 -8.54 -12.99
C SER A 329 -9.83 -7.39 -12.44
N TYR A 330 -9.98 -6.21 -13.03
CA TYR A 330 -9.19 -5.03 -12.71
C TYR A 330 -10.13 -3.90 -12.33
N LYS A 331 -9.86 -3.24 -11.19
CA LYS A 331 -10.66 -2.13 -10.70
C LYS A 331 -9.78 -0.95 -10.33
N TRP A 332 -10.22 0.24 -10.75
CA TRP A 332 -9.62 1.52 -10.38
C TRP A 332 -10.55 2.26 -9.43
N LEU A 333 -9.96 2.87 -8.40
CA LEU A 333 -10.63 3.87 -7.57
C LEU A 333 -9.64 4.97 -7.18
N LEU A 334 -9.87 6.17 -7.70
CA LEU A 334 -9.21 7.38 -7.27
C LEU A 334 -10.03 8.03 -6.15
N ILE A 335 -9.42 8.25 -5.00
CA ILE A 335 -10.06 8.91 -3.86
C ILE A 335 -10.00 10.42 -4.09
N PRO A 336 -11.15 11.10 -4.29
CA PRO A 336 -11.18 12.51 -4.67
C PRO A 336 -10.71 13.40 -3.52
N ASP A 337 -9.96 14.46 -3.85
CA ASP A 337 -9.43 15.48 -2.92
C ASP A 337 -8.60 14.95 -1.74
N GLN A 338 -8.10 13.72 -1.83
CA GLN A 338 -7.33 13.10 -0.76
C GLN A 338 -5.84 13.01 -1.07
N ILE A 339 -5.03 13.07 -0.02
CA ILE A 339 -3.57 13.04 -0.07
C ILE A 339 -3.04 11.63 0.20
N HIS A 340 -1.73 11.44 0.02
CA HIS A 340 -1.05 10.21 0.42
C HIS A 340 -1.36 9.84 1.88
N ALA A 341 -1.58 8.55 2.14
CA ALA A 341 -1.91 8.01 3.46
C ALA A 341 -3.16 8.63 4.13
N TYR A 342 -4.17 9.01 3.34
CA TYR A 342 -5.43 9.59 3.85
C TYR A 342 -6.13 8.72 4.90
N ASP A 343 -5.93 7.41 4.87
CA ASP A 343 -6.44 6.45 5.86
C ASP A 343 -5.81 6.59 7.24
N LYS A 344 -4.75 7.41 7.38
CA LYS A 344 -4.13 7.83 8.65
C LYS A 344 -4.66 9.16 9.16
N TYR A 345 -5.91 9.51 8.82
CA TYR A 345 -6.53 10.80 9.08
C TYR A 345 -6.39 11.29 10.52
N GLU A 346 -6.49 10.44 11.55
CA GLU A 346 -6.31 10.87 12.95
C GLU A 346 -4.88 11.36 13.25
N ASN A 347 -3.87 10.70 12.68
CA ASN A 347 -2.47 11.06 12.85
C ASN A 347 -2.15 12.33 12.06
N LEU A 348 -2.72 12.43 10.86
CA LEU A 348 -2.63 13.60 10.02
C LEU A 348 -3.28 14.82 10.70
N GLU A 349 -4.48 14.68 11.28
CA GLU A 349 -5.13 15.75 12.06
C GLU A 349 -4.23 16.26 13.18
N LYS A 350 -3.62 15.36 13.96
CA LYS A 350 -2.70 15.74 15.04
C LYS A 350 -1.46 16.49 14.53
N LEU A 351 -1.01 16.17 13.32
CA LEU A 351 0.19 16.76 12.73
C LEU A 351 -0.07 18.16 12.14
N HIS A 352 -1.20 18.35 11.46
CA HIS A 352 -1.46 19.58 10.70
C HIS A 352 -2.69 20.38 11.17
N GLY A 353 -3.51 19.85 12.08
CA GLY A 353 -4.67 20.54 12.67
C GLY A 353 -5.87 20.74 11.73
N ASP A 354 -5.91 20.04 10.59
CA ASP A 354 -6.94 20.23 9.56
C ASP A 354 -8.05 19.19 9.76
N LYS A 355 -9.03 19.56 10.59
CA LYS A 355 -10.17 18.71 10.96
C LYS A 355 -11.08 18.43 9.78
N GLU A 356 -11.21 19.38 8.86
CA GLU A 356 -12.08 19.21 7.70
C GLU A 356 -11.51 18.17 6.75
N CYS A 357 -10.21 18.27 6.44
CA CYS A 357 -9.50 17.25 5.65
C CYS A 357 -9.62 15.86 6.29
N SER A 358 -9.45 15.79 7.62
CA SER A 358 -9.46 14.53 8.35
C SER A 358 -10.85 13.88 8.39
N ARG A 359 -11.90 14.69 8.56
CA ARG A 359 -13.28 14.22 8.49
C ARG A 359 -13.68 13.75 7.09
N ASP A 360 -13.24 14.47 6.06
CA ASP A 360 -13.45 14.07 4.67
C ASP A 360 -12.75 12.74 4.37
N ALA A 361 -11.51 12.57 4.84
CA ALA A 361 -10.72 11.36 4.68
C ALA A 361 -11.36 10.15 5.39
N GLU A 362 -11.83 10.32 6.62
CA GLU A 362 -12.53 9.28 7.39
C GLU A 362 -13.75 8.74 6.65
N LEU A 363 -14.63 9.65 6.18
CA LEU A 363 -15.85 9.28 5.46
C LEU A 363 -15.53 8.54 4.16
N LYS A 364 -14.57 9.06 3.38
CA LYS A 364 -14.12 8.42 2.13
C LYS A 364 -13.45 7.07 2.38
N LEU A 365 -12.74 6.90 3.49
CA LEU A 365 -12.15 5.61 3.88
C LEU A 365 -13.22 4.56 4.16
N ILE A 366 -14.27 4.93 4.89
CA ILE A 366 -15.40 4.03 5.19
C ILE A 366 -16.08 3.58 3.89
N GLU A 367 -16.35 4.51 2.97
CA GLU A 367 -16.93 4.17 1.68
C GLU A 367 -15.98 3.32 0.82
N ALA A 368 -14.68 3.62 0.81
CA ALA A 368 -13.70 2.82 0.09
C ALA A 368 -13.64 1.38 0.61
N GLN A 369 -13.69 1.17 1.93
CA GLN A 369 -13.75 -0.18 2.52
C GLN A 369 -15.02 -0.94 2.08
N LYS A 370 -16.17 -0.26 1.98
CA LYS A 370 -17.41 -0.89 1.48
C LYS A 370 -17.26 -1.31 0.02
N VAL A 371 -16.70 -0.44 -0.84
CA VAL A 371 -16.48 -0.73 -2.26
C VAL A 371 -15.48 -1.87 -2.43
N ILE A 372 -14.39 -1.90 -1.66
CA ILE A 372 -13.42 -3.01 -1.66
C ILE A 372 -14.11 -4.32 -1.29
N GLY A 373 -14.82 -4.37 -0.15
CA GLY A 373 -15.46 -5.60 0.28
C GLY A 373 -16.52 -6.09 -0.70
N LYS A 374 -17.36 -5.18 -1.22
CA LYS A 374 -18.33 -5.53 -2.26
C LYS A 374 -17.64 -6.15 -3.48
N TRP A 375 -16.61 -5.50 -4.02
CA TRP A 375 -15.87 -6.03 -5.16
C TRP A 375 -15.26 -7.41 -4.89
N LEU A 376 -14.67 -7.60 -3.70
CA LEU A 376 -14.09 -8.90 -3.31
C LEU A 376 -15.13 -10.02 -3.34
N PHE A 377 -16.32 -9.80 -2.78
CA PHE A 377 -17.36 -10.84 -2.69
C PHE A 377 -18.20 -11.00 -3.95
N ASP A 378 -18.27 -9.97 -4.80
CA ASP A 378 -18.91 -10.10 -6.12
C ASP A 378 -18.04 -10.89 -7.11
N GLU A 379 -16.71 -10.83 -6.96
CA GLU A 379 -15.76 -11.31 -7.96
C GLU A 379 -14.77 -12.37 -7.42
N PRO A 380 -13.62 -12.02 -6.80
CA PRO A 380 -12.59 -13.02 -6.48
C PRO A 380 -12.94 -13.98 -5.34
N PHE A 381 -13.92 -13.67 -4.50
CA PHE A 381 -14.38 -14.53 -3.40
C PHE A 381 -15.75 -15.18 -3.67
N ALA A 382 -16.30 -14.97 -4.86
CA ALA A 382 -17.62 -15.47 -5.26
C ALA A 382 -17.69 -17.01 -5.37
#